data_AF-A0A0W0ZDW8-F1
#
_entry.id   AF-A0A0W0ZDW8-F1
#
_cell.length_a   1.000
_cell.length_b   1.000
_cell.length_c   1.000
_cell.angle_alpha   90.00
_cell.angle_beta   90.00
_cell.angle_gamma   90.00
#
_symmetry.space_group_name_H-M   'P 1'
#
loop_
_entity.id
_entity.type
_entity.pdbx_description
1 polymer ?
#
loop_
_entity_poly.entity_id
_entity_poly.type
_entity_poly.pdbx_seq_one_letter_code
_entity_poly.pdbx_strand_id
1 'polypeptide(L)'
;MNKPHNSFRVDEYKIQASILLKSLHATNHAVAQKAARRFQNLPEFKNFSLEEIIRADMKRKHALTVIAIGIGFNSWRDLKCQLPFIRGGFLNHWFSHYAEAKLHQRTQGGFLLPFKNQFFVCDADYIRNLGFNPEDRDWTFIGNDWVHPESKEAWQRLYKKWMVIQQ
;
A
#
# COMPACT_ATOMS: atom_id res chain seq x y z
N MET A 1 -10.80 -18.47 -19.00
CA MET A 1 -9.94 -17.28 -19.27
C MET A 1 -9.85 -16.46 -18.00
N ASN A 2 -8.76 -16.62 -17.24
CA ASN A 2 -8.53 -15.82 -16.04
C ASN A 2 -8.31 -14.38 -16.48
N LYS A 3 -9.23 -13.48 -16.11
CA LYS A 3 -8.97 -12.04 -16.18
C LYS A 3 -7.64 -11.83 -15.44
N PRO A 4 -6.63 -11.16 -16.02
CA PRO A 4 -5.43 -10.84 -15.26
C PRO A 4 -5.92 -10.10 -14.03
N HIS A 5 -5.66 -10.66 -12.84
CA HIS A 5 -5.89 -9.96 -11.58
C HIS A 5 -5.23 -8.61 -11.78
N ASN A 6 -6.03 -7.54 -11.75
CA ASN A 6 -5.56 -6.18 -12.00
C ASN A 6 -4.54 -5.89 -10.91
N SER A 7 -3.27 -6.18 -11.20
CA SER A 7 -2.16 -6.00 -10.27
C SER A 7 -2.23 -4.55 -9.87
N PHE A 8 -2.31 -4.27 -8.58
CA PHE A 8 -2.46 -2.91 -8.05
C PHE A 8 -1.27 -2.07 -8.54
N ARG A 9 -1.42 -1.36 -9.66
CA ARG A 9 -0.35 -0.52 -10.21
C ARG A 9 -0.33 0.74 -9.38
N VAL A 10 0.53 0.76 -8.37
CA VAL A 10 0.76 1.94 -7.52
C VAL A 10 0.96 3.21 -8.36
N ASP A 11 1.57 3.10 -9.54
CA ASP A 11 1.75 4.23 -10.46
C ASP A 11 0.45 4.72 -11.09
N GLU A 12 -0.51 3.85 -11.37
CA GLU A 12 -1.85 4.24 -11.81
C GLU A 12 -2.55 5.05 -10.72
N TYR A 13 -2.48 4.61 -9.46
CA TYR A 13 -3.09 5.35 -8.35
C TYR A 13 -2.38 6.69 -8.07
N LYS A 14 -1.07 6.78 -8.32
CA LYS A 14 -0.34 8.07 -8.30
C LYS A 14 -0.85 9.02 -9.37
N ILE A 15 -1.19 8.51 -10.56
CA ILE A 15 -1.79 9.30 -11.64
C ILE A 15 -3.20 9.75 -11.24
N GLN A 16 -4.04 8.82 -10.73
CA GLN A 16 -5.39 9.14 -10.25
C GLN A 16 -5.37 10.19 -9.14
N ALA A 17 -4.43 10.14 -8.20
CA ALA A 17 -4.27 11.15 -7.16
C ALA A 17 -3.89 12.53 -7.73
N SER A 18 -3.03 12.58 -8.75
CA SER A 18 -2.70 13.84 -9.43
C SER A 18 -3.91 14.40 -10.20
N ILE A 19 -4.71 13.53 -10.85
CA ILE A 19 -5.95 13.94 -11.52
C ILE A 19 -6.95 14.49 -10.49
N LEU A 20 -7.14 13.79 -9.37
CA LEU A 20 -8.05 14.23 -8.30
C LEU A 20 -7.68 15.62 -7.76
N LEU A 21 -6.39 15.88 -7.55
CA LEU A 21 -5.93 17.19 -7.07
C LEU A 21 -6.16 18.29 -8.12
N LYS A 22 -5.91 18.01 -9.40
CA LYS A 22 -6.23 18.94 -10.49
C LYS A 22 -7.74 19.21 -10.60
N SER A 23 -8.57 18.18 -10.42
CA SER A 23 -10.03 18.31 -10.42
C SER A 23 -10.53 19.18 -9.28
N LEU A 24 -9.88 19.15 -8.11
CA LEU A 24 -10.25 20.02 -6.98
C LEU A 24 -10.06 21.51 -7.32
N HIS A 25 -9.03 21.85 -8.09
CA HIS A 25 -8.73 23.23 -8.49
C HIS A 25 -9.30 23.58 -9.88
N ALA A 26 -10.21 22.77 -10.42
CA ALA A 26 -10.82 23.04 -11.72
C ALA A 26 -11.74 24.27 -11.64
N THR A 27 -11.72 25.11 -12.67
CA THR A 27 -12.63 26.28 -12.80
C THR A 27 -14.09 25.87 -12.85
N ASN A 28 -14.37 24.63 -13.27
CA ASN A 28 -15.72 24.06 -13.25
C ASN A 28 -16.12 23.69 -11.81
N HIS A 29 -17.03 24.48 -11.24
CA HIS A 29 -17.53 24.30 -9.88
C HIS A 29 -18.07 22.89 -9.59
N ALA A 30 -18.76 22.24 -10.53
CA ALA A 30 -19.30 20.89 -10.33
C ALA A 30 -18.18 19.84 -10.21
N VAL A 31 -17.11 19.99 -11.00
CA VAL A 31 -15.93 19.11 -10.95
C VAL A 31 -15.18 19.30 -9.63
N ALA A 32 -14.97 20.55 -9.21
CA ALA A 32 -14.31 20.89 -7.95
C ALA A 32 -15.09 20.36 -6.74
N GLN A 33 -16.41 20.56 -6.71
CA GLN A 33 -17.26 20.03 -5.62
C GLN A 33 -17.27 18.50 -5.58
N LYS A 34 -17.29 17.82 -6.73
CA LYS A 34 -17.20 16.35 -6.78
C LYS A 34 -15.86 15.86 -6.22
N ALA A 35 -14.75 16.53 -6.54
CA ALA A 35 -13.46 16.22 -5.98
C ALA A 35 -13.43 16.46 -4.46
N ALA A 36 -13.94 17.61 -3.99
CA ALA A 36 -14.01 17.99 -2.58
C ALA A 36 -14.77 16.98 -1.72
N ARG A 37 -15.90 16.45 -2.22
CA ARG A 37 -16.67 15.37 -1.56
C ARG A 37 -15.81 14.13 -1.29
N ARG A 38 -14.85 13.80 -2.17
CA ARG A 38 -13.95 12.67 -1.94
C ARG A 38 -12.95 12.95 -0.82
N PHE A 39 -12.52 14.20 -0.63
CA PHE A 39 -11.64 14.58 0.47
C PHE A 39 -12.35 14.55 1.83
N GLN A 40 -13.68 14.70 1.90
CA GLN A 40 -14.45 14.51 3.14
C GLN A 40 -14.38 13.07 3.69
N ASN A 41 -13.97 12.10 2.89
CA ASN A 41 -13.71 10.74 3.38
C ASN A 41 -12.48 10.66 4.29
N LEU A 42 -11.63 11.70 4.32
CA LEU A 42 -10.53 11.79 5.26
C LEU A 42 -11.06 12.26 6.63
N PRO A 43 -10.69 11.58 7.75
CA PRO A 43 -11.15 11.97 9.08
C PRO A 43 -10.89 13.43 9.43
N GLU A 44 -9.74 13.97 9.00
CA GLU A 44 -9.33 15.36 9.22
C GLU A 44 -10.18 16.40 8.47
N PHE A 45 -10.86 16.02 7.39
CA PHE A 45 -11.69 16.93 6.58
C PHE A 45 -13.19 16.58 6.60
N LYS A 46 -13.60 15.59 7.40
CA LYS A 46 -14.98 15.10 7.44
C LYS A 46 -16.00 16.19 7.75
N ASN A 47 -15.63 17.14 8.60
CA ASN A 47 -16.53 18.21 9.07
C ASN A 47 -16.38 19.53 8.29
N PHE A 48 -15.52 19.58 7.28
CA PHE A 48 -15.32 20.77 6.46
C PHE A 48 -16.37 20.81 5.36
N SER A 49 -16.86 22.01 5.04
CA SER A 49 -17.69 22.27 3.86
C SER A 49 -16.89 22.05 2.57
N LEU A 50 -17.61 21.87 1.45
CA LEU A 50 -16.96 21.66 0.16
C LEU A 50 -16.14 22.90 -0.24
N GLU A 51 -16.66 24.10 0.06
CA GLU A 51 -16.02 25.38 -0.22
C GLU A 51 -14.73 25.54 0.60
N GLU A 52 -14.74 25.15 1.88
CA GLU A 52 -13.54 25.17 2.72
C GLU A 52 -12.49 24.20 2.20
N ILE A 53 -12.87 22.99 1.77
CA ILE A 53 -11.94 22.01 1.20
C ILE A 53 -11.34 22.50 -0.12
N ILE A 54 -12.14 23.14 -0.98
CA ILE A 54 -11.66 23.70 -2.26
C ILE A 54 -10.67 24.83 -2.03
N ARG A 55 -10.91 25.67 -1.01
CA ARG A 55 -10.03 26.79 -0.64
C ARG A 55 -8.81 26.35 0.17
N ALA A 56 -8.87 25.20 0.82
CA ALA A 56 -7.78 24.66 1.59
C ALA A 56 -6.62 24.24 0.68
N ASP A 57 -5.39 24.41 1.18
CA ASP A 57 -4.16 24.03 0.49
C ASP A 57 -3.95 22.52 0.50
N MET A 58 -4.76 21.81 -0.28
CA MET A 58 -4.72 20.36 -0.39
C MET A 58 -3.41 19.89 -1.01
N LYS A 59 -2.75 18.96 -0.32
CA LYS A 59 -1.48 18.38 -0.78
C LYS A 59 -1.72 17.04 -1.47
N ARG A 60 -0.79 16.69 -2.36
CA ARG A 60 -0.78 15.40 -3.05
C ARG A 60 -0.85 14.20 -2.10
N LYS A 61 -0.30 14.30 -0.87
CA LYS A 61 -0.41 13.26 0.15
C LYS A 61 -1.87 12.97 0.56
N HIS A 62 -2.72 13.99 0.66
CA HIS A 62 -4.14 13.81 1.00
C HIS A 62 -4.86 13.10 -0.15
N ALA A 63 -4.60 13.53 -1.40
CA ALA A 63 -5.19 12.90 -2.58
C ALA A 63 -4.82 11.41 -2.69
N LEU A 64 -3.56 11.05 -2.40
CA LEU A 64 -3.13 9.65 -2.35
C LEU A 64 -3.88 8.84 -1.29
N THR A 65 -4.08 9.40 -0.10
CA THR A 65 -4.88 8.75 0.96
C THR A 65 -6.34 8.59 0.55
N VAL A 66 -6.95 9.58 -0.11
CA VAL A 66 -8.31 9.48 -0.65
C VAL A 66 -8.44 8.34 -1.66
N ILE A 67 -7.47 8.19 -2.57
CA ILE A 67 -7.46 7.06 -3.51
C ILE A 67 -7.36 5.74 -2.75
N ALA A 68 -6.47 5.65 -1.76
CA ALA A 68 -6.28 4.43 -0.98
C ALA A 68 -7.54 4.00 -0.22
N ILE A 69 -8.20 4.92 0.47
CA ILE A 69 -9.48 4.66 1.17
C ILE A 69 -10.58 4.28 0.19
N GLY A 70 -10.65 4.95 -0.97
CA GLY A 70 -11.65 4.66 -1.99
C GLY A 70 -11.57 3.24 -2.58
N ILE A 71 -10.43 2.58 -2.47
CA ILE A 71 -10.25 1.18 -2.91
C ILE A 71 -10.19 0.18 -1.75
N GLY A 72 -10.48 0.63 -0.52
CA GLY A 72 -10.60 -0.22 0.67
C GLY A 72 -9.37 -0.31 1.57
N PHE A 73 -8.34 0.55 1.38
CA PHE A 73 -7.17 0.60 2.27
C PHE A 73 -7.24 1.75 3.26
N ASN A 74 -6.77 1.55 4.48
CA ASN A 74 -6.78 2.59 5.52
C ASN A 74 -5.79 3.73 5.21
N SER A 75 -4.73 3.46 4.45
CA SER A 75 -3.74 4.47 4.08
C SER A 75 -3.03 4.18 2.76
N TRP A 76 -2.38 5.21 2.21
CA TRP A 76 -1.47 5.06 1.07
C TRP A 76 -0.28 4.13 1.37
N ARG A 77 0.12 4.03 2.64
CA ARG A 77 1.16 3.09 3.06
C ARG A 77 0.65 1.66 2.89
N ASP A 78 -0.54 1.36 3.40
CA ASP A 78 -1.14 0.03 3.34
C ASP A 78 -1.32 -0.42 1.90
N LEU A 79 -1.81 0.47 1.04
CA LEU A 79 -1.92 0.21 -0.40
C LEU A 79 -0.58 -0.20 -1.01
N LYS A 80 0.51 0.53 -0.72
CA LYS A 80 1.84 0.19 -1.25
C LYS A 80 2.40 -1.11 -0.66
N CYS A 81 1.96 -1.51 0.53
CA CYS A 81 2.35 -2.78 1.12
C CYS A 81 1.71 -3.97 0.38
N GLN A 82 0.61 -3.77 -0.37
CA GLN A 82 -0.11 -4.81 -1.12
C GLN A 82 0.56 -5.15 -2.46
N LEU A 83 1.83 -5.48 -2.39
CA LEU A 83 2.52 -6.05 -3.53
C LEU A 83 1.97 -7.45 -3.79
N PRO A 84 1.83 -7.89 -5.04
CA PRO A 84 1.38 -9.23 -5.37
C PRO A 84 2.48 -10.25 -5.06
N PHE A 85 2.70 -10.50 -3.78
CA PHE A 85 3.67 -11.47 -3.28
C PHE A 85 3.24 -12.91 -3.49
N ILE A 86 2.12 -13.20 -4.17
CA ILE A 86 1.62 -14.57 -4.32
C ILE A 86 2.23 -15.26 -5.53
N ARG A 87 2.97 -16.33 -5.23
CA ARG A 87 3.48 -17.32 -6.19
C ARG A 87 3.02 -18.70 -5.72
N GLY A 88 2.61 -19.56 -6.65
CA GLY A 88 2.24 -20.94 -6.33
C GLY A 88 3.46 -21.81 -6.02
N GLY A 89 3.24 -22.97 -5.41
CA GLY A 89 4.28 -24.00 -5.24
C GLY A 89 5.06 -23.97 -3.92
N PHE A 90 4.63 -23.16 -2.95
CA PHE A 90 5.28 -23.04 -1.65
C PHE A 90 4.27 -23.18 -0.51
N LEU A 91 4.73 -23.72 0.62
CA LEU A 91 3.94 -23.84 1.84
C LEU A 91 4.16 -22.58 2.69
N ASN A 92 3.15 -21.71 2.74
CA ASN A 92 3.14 -20.51 3.57
C ASN A 92 2.20 -20.68 4.76
N HIS A 93 2.51 -20.04 5.88
CA HIS A 93 1.64 -20.01 7.05
C HIS A 93 0.72 -18.78 6.98
N TRP A 94 -0.60 -19.00 6.95
CA TRP A 94 -1.59 -17.96 6.72
C TRP A 94 -2.34 -17.56 7.99
N PHE A 95 -2.60 -16.26 8.14
CA PHE A 95 -3.25 -15.67 9.30
C PHE A 95 -4.24 -14.59 8.88
N SER A 96 -5.37 -14.51 9.58
CA SER A 96 -6.35 -13.41 9.41
C SER A 96 -5.95 -12.17 10.20
N HIS A 97 -5.18 -12.29 11.28
CA HIS A 97 -4.78 -11.18 12.13
C HIS A 97 -3.26 -10.99 12.15
N TYR A 98 -2.85 -9.72 12.08
CA TYR A 98 -1.43 -9.35 12.11
C TYR A 98 -0.73 -9.83 13.40
N ALA A 99 -1.40 -9.73 14.55
CA ALA A 99 -0.82 -10.10 15.84
C ALA A 99 -0.42 -11.59 15.88
N GLU A 100 -1.26 -12.47 15.33
CA GLU A 100 -0.99 -13.91 15.24
C GLU A 100 0.17 -14.19 14.28
N ALA A 101 0.16 -13.56 13.11
CA ALA A 101 1.24 -13.70 12.12
C ALA A 101 2.59 -13.23 12.68
N LYS A 102 2.60 -12.11 13.41
CA LYS A 102 3.80 -11.56 14.03
C LYS A 102 4.33 -12.44 15.14
N LEU A 103 3.44 -13.04 15.95
CA LEU A 103 3.82 -14.00 16.97
C LEU A 103 4.47 -15.23 16.34
N HIS A 104 3.87 -15.79 15.29
CA HIS A 104 4.44 -16.91 14.55
C HIS A 104 5.81 -16.57 13.95
N GLN A 105 5.95 -15.40 13.33
CA GLN A 105 7.22 -14.93 12.77
C GLN A 105 8.31 -14.80 13.83
N ARG A 106 7.98 -14.32 15.04
CA ARG A 106 8.94 -14.19 16.14
C ARG A 106 9.38 -15.54 16.70
N THR A 107 8.50 -16.55 16.72
CA THR A 107 8.80 -17.87 17.29
C THR A 107 9.47 -18.80 16.30
N GLN A 108 9.09 -18.75 15.02
CA GLN A 108 9.57 -19.65 13.96
C GLN A 108 10.53 -18.98 12.97
N GLY A 109 10.67 -17.65 13.02
CA GLY A 109 11.41 -16.88 12.02
C GLY A 109 10.61 -16.63 10.74
N GLY A 110 11.34 -16.33 9.66
CA GLY A 110 10.77 -16.08 8.33
C GLY A 110 10.35 -14.63 8.07
N PHE A 111 9.72 -14.44 6.92
CA PHE A 111 9.35 -13.13 6.37
C PHE A 111 7.85 -12.94 6.40
N LEU A 112 7.39 -11.89 7.08
CA LEU A 112 5.98 -11.54 7.22
C LEU A 112 5.56 -10.62 6.08
N LEU A 113 4.66 -11.11 5.23
CA LEU A 113 4.14 -10.42 4.06
C LEU A 113 2.61 -10.24 4.14
N PRO A 114 2.07 -9.12 3.65
CA PRO A 114 0.62 -8.91 3.56
C PRO A 114 0.01 -9.59 2.32
N PHE A 115 -1.26 -9.96 2.42
CA PHE A 115 -2.08 -10.33 1.27
C PHE A 115 -3.54 -9.92 1.50
N LYS A 116 -4.00 -8.88 0.79
CA LYS A 116 -5.34 -8.29 0.98
C LYS A 116 -5.58 -7.98 2.47
N ASN A 117 -6.53 -8.69 3.09
CA ASN A 117 -6.92 -8.54 4.49
C ASN A 117 -6.30 -9.63 5.39
N GLN A 118 -5.33 -10.38 4.86
CA GLN A 118 -4.64 -11.46 5.54
C GLN A 118 -3.13 -11.20 5.54
N PHE A 119 -2.42 -12.05 6.28
CA PHE A 119 -0.98 -12.02 6.42
C PHE A 119 -0.45 -13.44 6.27
N PHE A 120 0.78 -13.57 5.78
CA PHE A 120 1.44 -14.86 5.74
C PHE A 120 2.92 -14.75 6.07
N VAL A 121 3.45 -15.83 6.66
CA VAL A 121 4.87 -16.01 6.93
C VAL A 121 5.43 -17.03 5.95
N CYS A 122 6.54 -16.69 5.32
CA CYS A 122 7.24 -17.51 4.32
C CYS A 122 8.74 -17.59 4.63
N ASP A 123 9.44 -18.52 3.97
CA ASP A 123 10.87 -18.75 4.15
C ASP A 123 11.72 -17.96 3.13
N ALA A 124 13.05 -18.13 3.24
CA ALA A 124 14.01 -17.51 2.34
C ALA A 124 13.88 -17.98 0.88
N ASP A 125 13.43 -19.22 0.65
CA ASP A 125 13.25 -19.76 -0.69
C ASP A 125 12.07 -19.08 -1.39
N TYR A 126 11.00 -18.77 -0.66
CA TYR A 126 9.89 -17.96 -1.16
C TYR A 126 10.34 -16.55 -1.55
N ILE A 127 11.13 -15.88 -0.69
CA ILE A 127 11.68 -14.55 -0.97
C ILE A 127 12.57 -14.58 -2.22
N ARG A 128 13.39 -15.62 -2.37
CA ARG A 128 14.21 -15.80 -3.58
C ARG A 128 13.36 -16.02 -4.83
N ASN A 129 12.31 -16.82 -4.72
CA ASN A 129 11.35 -17.06 -5.81
C ASN A 129 10.55 -15.79 -6.18
N LEU A 130 10.34 -14.88 -5.23
CA LEU A 130 9.81 -13.55 -5.52
C LEU A 130 10.78 -12.66 -6.30
N GLY A 131 12.06 -13.04 -6.43
CA GLY A 131 13.11 -12.28 -7.10
C GLY A 131 13.95 -11.42 -6.16
N PHE A 132 13.70 -11.46 -4.86
CA PHE A 132 14.52 -10.75 -3.87
C PHE A 132 15.75 -11.57 -3.46
N ASN A 133 16.76 -10.88 -2.93
CA ASN A 133 17.80 -11.53 -2.16
C ASN A 133 17.35 -11.65 -0.69
N PRO A 134 17.16 -12.86 -0.13
CA PRO A 134 16.80 -13.02 1.28
C PRO A 134 17.89 -12.55 2.25
N GLU A 135 19.16 -12.53 1.81
CA GLU A 135 20.31 -12.06 2.61
C GLU A 135 20.51 -10.54 2.56
N ASP A 136 19.59 -9.83 1.89
CA ASP A 136 19.62 -8.37 1.86
C ASP A 136 19.41 -7.82 3.27
N ARG A 137 20.40 -7.08 3.79
CA ARG A 137 20.34 -6.49 5.15
C ARG A 137 19.14 -5.58 5.35
N ASP A 138 18.55 -5.04 4.28
CA ASP A 138 17.32 -4.28 4.38
C ASP A 138 16.17 -5.13 4.96
N TRP A 139 16.13 -6.45 4.74
CA TRP A 139 15.14 -7.33 5.38
C TRP A 139 15.32 -7.36 6.89
N THR A 140 16.56 -7.52 7.35
CA THR A 140 16.88 -7.49 8.79
C THR A 140 16.53 -6.14 9.40
N PHE A 141 16.82 -5.02 8.72
CA PHE A 141 16.49 -3.67 9.22
C PHE A 141 14.99 -3.39 9.32
N ILE A 142 14.16 -4.14 8.60
CA ILE A 142 12.70 -4.06 8.75
C ILE A 142 12.15 -5.10 9.73
N GLY A 143 13.00 -5.89 10.39
CA GLY A 143 12.59 -6.98 11.27
C GLY A 143 11.93 -8.14 10.52
N ASN A 144 12.31 -8.35 9.25
CA ASN A 144 11.68 -9.27 8.30
C ASN A 144 10.16 -9.08 8.18
N ASP A 145 9.67 -7.87 8.46
CA ASP A 145 8.26 -7.52 8.52
C ASP A 145 7.93 -6.45 7.50
N TRP A 146 7.32 -6.87 6.41
CA TRP A 146 6.92 -5.95 5.35
C TRP A 146 5.73 -5.07 5.75
N VAL A 147 4.90 -5.57 6.67
CA VAL A 147 3.64 -4.93 7.07
C VAL A 147 3.95 -3.74 7.95
N HIS A 148 4.67 -3.97 9.05
CA HIS A 148 5.08 -2.98 10.03
C HIS A 148 6.61 -2.96 10.16
N PRO A 149 7.31 -2.39 9.16
CA PRO A 149 8.77 -2.37 9.14
C PRO A 149 9.32 -1.46 10.24
N GLU A 150 10.37 -1.95 10.91
CA GLU A 150 11.11 -1.20 11.93
C GLU A 150 11.87 -0.01 11.31
N SER A 151 12.53 -0.20 10.16
CA SER A 151 13.14 0.88 9.36
C SER A 151 12.33 1.21 8.11
N LYS A 152 11.78 2.44 8.06
CA LYS A 152 11.03 2.92 6.89
C LYS A 152 11.94 3.12 5.67
N GLU A 153 13.20 3.49 5.87
CA GLU A 153 14.19 3.75 4.82
C GLU A 153 14.63 2.43 4.16
N ALA A 154 14.88 1.39 4.94
CA ALA A 154 15.18 0.04 4.43
C ALA A 154 14.01 -0.52 3.63
N TRP A 155 12.79 -0.40 4.17
CA TRP A 155 11.58 -0.80 3.45
C TRP A 155 11.44 -0.09 2.10
N GLN A 156 11.76 1.21 2.02
CA GLN A 156 11.72 1.95 0.76
C GLN A 156 12.75 1.45 -0.26
N ARG A 157 13.94 1.02 0.17
CA ARG A 157 14.94 0.43 -0.73
C ARG A 157 14.48 -0.93 -1.26
N LEU A 158 13.94 -1.79 -0.42
CA LEU A 158 13.32 -3.06 -0.86
C LEU A 158 12.15 -2.81 -1.81
N TYR A 159 11.30 -1.84 -1.52
CA TYR A 159 10.21 -1.46 -2.39
C TYR A 159 10.69 -1.01 -3.78
N LYS A 160 11.78 -0.23 -3.86
CA LYS A 160 12.39 0.14 -5.15
C LYS A 160 12.91 -1.09 -5.90
N LYS A 161 13.53 -2.05 -5.21
CA LYS A 161 13.98 -3.32 -5.81
C LYS A 161 12.79 -4.11 -6.37
N TRP A 162 11.68 -4.18 -5.65
CA TRP A 162 10.44 -4.79 -6.13
C TRP A 162 9.95 -4.18 -7.45
N MET A 163 9.96 -2.85 -7.57
CA MET A 163 9.52 -2.17 -8.79
C MET A 163 10.36 -2.55 -10.02
N VAL A 164 11.62 -2.97 -9.83
CA VAL A 164 12.47 -3.48 -10.91
C VAL A 164 12.15 -4.95 -11.19
N ILE A 165 11.95 -5.76 -10.16
CA ILE A 165 11.60 -7.19 -10.30
C ILE A 165 10.28 -7.41 -11.07
N GLN A 166 9.36 -6.46 -11.00
CA GLN A 166 8.06 -6.54 -11.69
C GLN A 166 8.06 -6.04 -13.15
N GLN A 167 9.20 -5.58 -13.66
CA GLN A 167 9.37 -5.18 -15.07
C GLN A 167 9.81 -6.39 -15.90
#